data_AF-A0A7Y2C209-F1
#
_entry.id   AF-A0A7Y2C209-F1
#
_cell.length_a   1.000
_cell.length_b   1.000
_cell.length_c   1.000
_cell.angle_alpha   90.00
_cell.angle_beta   90.00
_cell.angle_gamma   90.00
#
_symmetry.space_group_name_H-M   'P 1'
#
loop_
_entity.id
_entity.type
_entity.pdbx_description
1 polymer ?
#
loop_
_entity_poly.entity_id
_entity_poly.type
_entity_poly.pdbx_seq_one_letter_code
_entity_poly.pdbx_strand_id
1 'polypeptide(L)'
;MTWKTFLIQLVPVSALIAIGLIFMGQTQVYGPYIDLGWITWVCLVVATILIYQVGKKASNAANRNAFFQVVIISMLGKMFLAFILAMLYFQIQQPTENVFVVPLFVVYLGFTIYETYLLMKLSRPTGPGL
;
A
#
# COMPACT_ATOMS: atom_id res chain seq x y z
N MET A 1 7.67 -14.74 -9.08
CA MET A 1 7.25 -14.90 -7.66
C MET A 1 5.94 -15.68 -7.58
N THR A 2 5.84 -16.70 -6.71
CA THR A 2 4.59 -17.50 -6.55
C THR A 2 3.59 -16.81 -5.62
N TRP A 3 2.31 -17.22 -5.70
CA TRP A 3 1.24 -16.66 -4.87
C TRP A 3 1.48 -16.90 -3.37
N LYS A 4 1.97 -18.10 -3.01
CA LYS A 4 2.30 -18.45 -1.63
C LYS A 4 3.40 -17.54 -1.07
N THR A 5 4.48 -17.32 -1.83
CA THR A 5 5.55 -16.41 -1.41
C THR A 5 5.05 -14.97 -1.27
N PHE A 6 4.08 -14.55 -2.08
CA PHE A 6 3.49 -13.21 -1.97
C PHE A 6 2.71 -13.06 -0.66
N LEU A 7 1.81 -13.99 -0.35
CA LEU A 7 1.05 -13.96 0.90
C LEU A 7 1.96 -14.05 2.13
N ILE A 8 2.99 -14.91 2.10
CA ILE A 8 3.97 -15.04 3.19
C ILE A 8 4.73 -13.73 3.43
N GLN A 9 4.92 -12.88 2.41
CA GLN A 9 5.55 -11.57 2.59
C GLN A 9 4.54 -10.48 2.96
N LEU A 10 3.34 -10.51 2.39
CA LEU A 10 2.29 -9.51 2.64
C LEU A 10 1.80 -9.58 4.09
N VAL A 11 1.54 -10.78 4.62
CA VAL A 11 1.02 -10.97 5.98
C VAL A 11 1.91 -10.30 7.04
N PRO A 12 3.22 -10.60 7.16
CA PRO A 12 4.06 -10.00 8.19
C PRO A 12 4.22 -8.49 8.01
N VAL A 13 4.32 -7.98 6.77
CA VAL A 13 4.35 -6.53 6.53
C VAL A 13 3.05 -5.88 6.98
N SER A 14 1.90 -6.44 6.59
CA SER A 14 0.59 -5.93 6.97
C SER A 14 0.38 -5.98 8.49
N ALA A 15 0.84 -7.05 9.14
CA ALA A 15 0.77 -7.24 10.58
C ALA A 15 1.68 -6.24 11.32
N LEU A 16 2.90 -6.00 10.83
CA LEU A 16 3.81 -5.00 11.39
C LEU A 16 3.19 -3.60 11.35
N ILE A 17 2.59 -3.22 10.22
CA ILE A 17 1.90 -1.93 10.08
C ILE A 17 0.68 -1.86 11.01
N ALA A 18 -0.10 -2.94 11.10
CA ALA A 18 -1.25 -3.02 12.00
C ALA A 18 -0.85 -2.90 13.47
N ILE A 19 0.25 -3.54 13.88
CA ILE A 19 0.83 -3.38 15.23
C ILE A 19 1.23 -1.91 15.46
N GLY A 20 1.87 -1.26 14.48
CA GLY A 20 2.19 0.16 14.55
C GLY A 20 0.95 1.04 14.75
N LEU A 21 -0.15 0.75 14.04
CA LEU A 21 -1.43 1.44 14.23
C LEU A 21 -2.00 1.20 15.64
N ILE A 22 -1.93 -0.03 16.18
CA ILE A 22 -2.39 -0.31 17.54
C ILE A 22 -1.61 0.54 18.56
N PHE A 23 -0.28 0.62 18.43
CA PHE A 23 0.54 1.47 19.31
C PHE A 23 0.20 2.96 19.16
N MET A 24 -0.01 3.46 17.94
CA MET A 24 -0.42 4.84 17.72
C MET A 24 -1.80 5.15 18.32
N GLY A 25 -2.74 4.21 18.22
CA GLY A 25 -4.10 4.35 18.74
C GLY A 25 -4.19 4.45 20.26
N GLN A 26 -3.15 4.02 21.00
CA GLN A 26 -3.09 4.16 22.45
C GLN A 26 -2.73 5.59 22.92
N THR A 27 -2.31 6.45 22.00
CA THR A 27 -1.94 7.84 22.31
C THR A 27 -3.15 8.77 22.22
N GLN A 28 -3.21 9.82 23.05
CA GLN A 28 -4.28 10.82 23.01
C GLN A 28 -4.27 11.65 21.71
N VAL A 29 -3.11 11.74 21.04
CA VAL A 29 -2.93 12.54 19.81
C VAL A 29 -3.53 11.84 18.59
N TYR A 30 -3.28 10.53 18.43
CA TYR A 30 -3.69 9.79 17.23
C TYR A 30 -4.90 8.89 17.44
N GLY A 31 -5.22 8.54 18.70
CA GLY A 31 -6.36 7.68 19.06
C GLY A 31 -7.69 8.10 18.42
N PRO A 32 -8.06 9.40 18.43
CA PRO A 32 -9.30 9.85 17.81
C PRO A 32 -9.38 9.63 16.29
N TYR A 33 -8.23 9.53 15.61
CA TYR A 33 -8.12 9.47 14.15
C TYR A 33 -7.61 8.12 13.63
N ILE A 34 -7.53 7.11 14.50
CA ILE A 34 -6.91 5.82 14.16
C ILE A 34 -7.77 5.01 13.18
N ASP A 35 -9.06 5.28 13.14
CA ASP A 35 -10.02 4.70 12.19
C ASP A 35 -9.62 4.98 10.73
N LEU A 36 -9.14 6.20 10.42
CA LEU A 36 -8.60 6.51 9.10
C LEU A 36 -7.37 5.64 8.75
N GLY A 37 -6.51 5.37 9.74
CA GLY A 37 -5.37 4.47 9.59
C GLY A 37 -5.81 3.05 9.22
N TRP A 38 -6.81 2.51 9.92
CA TRP A 38 -7.36 1.18 9.65
C TRP A 38 -8.05 1.09 8.28
N ILE A 39 -8.84 2.09 7.91
CA ILE A 39 -9.47 2.16 6.58
C ILE A 39 -8.40 2.16 5.49
N THR A 40 -7.38 3.03 5.64
CA THR A 40 -6.25 3.10 4.71
C THR A 40 -5.51 1.76 4.63
N TRP A 41 -5.33 1.07 5.76
CA TRP A 41 -4.67 -0.23 5.81
C TRP A 41 -5.42 -1.28 5.00
N VAL A 42 -6.74 -1.39 5.18
CA VAL A 42 -7.56 -2.32 4.38
C VAL A 42 -7.48 -1.97 2.90
N CYS A 43 -7.65 -0.70 2.55
CA CYS A 43 -7.59 -0.23 1.16
C CYS A 43 -6.25 -0.55 0.50
N LEU A 44 -5.12 -0.34 1.18
CA LEU A 44 -3.80 -0.60 0.61
C LEU A 44 -3.42 -2.08 0.58
N VAL A 45 -3.93 -2.92 1.49
CA VAL A 45 -3.82 -4.38 1.37
C VAL A 45 -4.50 -4.84 0.09
N VAL A 46 -5.74 -4.41 -0.13
CA VAL A 46 -6.51 -4.77 -1.33
C VAL A 46 -5.82 -4.26 -2.59
N ALA A 47 -5.40 -2.99 -2.61
CA ALA A 47 -4.67 -2.41 -3.74
C ALA A 47 -3.40 -3.20 -4.07
N THR A 48 -2.62 -3.58 -3.04
CA THR A 48 -1.39 -4.35 -3.23
C THR A 48 -1.66 -5.76 -3.79
N ILE A 49 -2.76 -6.41 -3.39
CA ILE A 49 -3.17 -7.70 -3.98
C ILE A 49 -3.52 -7.53 -5.46
N LEU A 50 -4.25 -6.47 -5.82
CA LEU A 50 -4.58 -6.16 -7.22
C LEU A 50 -3.31 -5.90 -8.05
N ILE A 51 -2.40 -5.08 -7.54
CA ILE A 51 -1.13 -4.77 -8.20
C ILE A 51 -0.26 -6.02 -8.37
N TYR A 52 -0.25 -6.94 -7.41
CA TYR A 52 0.43 -8.23 -7.59
C TYR A 52 -0.14 -9.01 -8.78
N GLN A 53 -1.47 -9.12 -8.87
CA GLN A 53 -2.12 -9.90 -9.93
C GLN A 53 -1.87 -9.27 -11.32
N VAL A 54 -2.05 -7.95 -11.43
CA VAL A 54 -1.83 -7.22 -12.68
C VAL A 54 -0.34 -7.20 -13.04
N GLY A 55 0.54 -6.93 -12.07
CA GLY A 55 1.98 -6.91 -12.25
C GLY A 55 2.57 -8.26 -12.66
N LYS A 56 2.06 -9.37 -12.12
CA LYS A 56 2.46 -10.73 -12.54
C LYS A 56 2.01 -11.06 -13.96
N LYS A 57 0.82 -10.62 -14.36
CA LYS A 57 0.36 -10.78 -15.76
C LYS A 57 1.21 -9.92 -16.70
N ALA A 58 1.50 -8.69 -16.31
CA ALA A 58 2.30 -7.74 -17.08
C ALA A 58 3.78 -8.15 -17.19
N SER A 59 4.36 -8.78 -16.18
CA SER A 59 5.75 -9.27 -16.23
C SER A 59 5.96 -10.42 -17.23
N ASN A 60 4.90 -11.17 -17.51
CA ASN A 60 4.91 -12.26 -18.48
C ASN A 60 4.47 -11.81 -19.88
N ALA A 61 4.01 -10.57 -20.03
CA ALA A 61 3.65 -10.03 -21.32
C ALA A 61 4.92 -9.75 -22.14
N ALA A 62 4.90 -10.04 -23.43
CA ALA A 62 6.01 -9.71 -24.33
C ALA A 62 6.30 -8.19 -24.39
N ASN A 63 5.32 -7.36 -24.02
CA ASN A 63 5.43 -5.92 -24.02
C ASN A 63 5.96 -5.38 -22.69
N ARG A 64 7.23 -4.95 -22.69
CA ARG A 64 7.89 -4.34 -21.52
C ARG A 64 7.18 -3.08 -21.01
N ASN A 65 6.45 -2.34 -21.88
CA ASN A 65 5.69 -1.17 -21.45
C ASN A 65 4.51 -1.51 -20.54
N ALA A 66 3.93 -2.71 -20.66
CA ALA A 66 2.81 -3.11 -19.82
C ALA A 66 3.21 -3.14 -18.34
N PHE A 67 4.42 -3.61 -18.03
CA PHE A 67 4.93 -3.62 -16.65
C PHE A 67 5.18 -2.21 -16.13
N PHE A 68 5.78 -1.33 -16.94
CA PHE A 68 5.97 0.08 -16.56
C PHE A 68 4.66 0.82 -16.30
N GLN A 69 3.62 0.57 -17.12
CA GLN A 69 2.29 1.12 -16.88
C GLN A 69 1.73 0.68 -15.53
N VAL A 70 1.91 -0.59 -15.13
CA VAL A 70 1.48 -1.07 -13.81
C VAL A 70 2.20 -0.31 -12.70
N VAL A 71 3.52 -0.10 -12.81
CA VAL A 71 4.29 0.68 -11.82
C VAL A 71 3.74 2.10 -11.68
N ILE A 72 3.49 2.78 -12.80
CA ILE A 72 2.95 4.15 -12.82
C ILE A 72 1.55 4.21 -12.22
N ILE A 73 0.65 3.30 -12.64
CA ILE A 73 -0.72 3.22 -12.12
C ILE A 73 -0.70 2.92 -10.62
N SER A 74 0.22 2.08 -10.16
CA SER A 74 0.37 1.76 -8.73
C SER A 74 0.73 3.00 -7.91
N MET A 75 1.74 3.74 -8.37
CA MET A 75 2.24 4.93 -7.70
C MET A 75 1.17 6.02 -7.67
N LEU A 76 0.61 6.38 -8.84
CA LEU A 76 -0.42 7.42 -8.92
C LEU A 76 -1.71 6.99 -8.24
N GLY A 77 -2.17 5.77 -8.48
CA GLY A 77 -3.42 5.24 -7.94
C GLY A 77 -3.44 5.27 -6.42
N LYS A 78 -2.32 4.96 -5.76
CA LYS A 78 -2.23 5.05 -4.30
C LYS A 78 -2.16 6.48 -3.79
N MET A 79 -1.46 7.38 -4.48
CA MET A 79 -1.46 8.80 -4.12
C MET A 79 -2.88 9.38 -4.20
N PHE A 80 -3.62 9.07 -5.27
CA PHE A 80 -5.03 9.46 -5.40
C PHE A 80 -5.91 8.81 -4.33
N LEU A 81 -5.73 7.53 -4.05
CA LEU A 81 -6.49 6.82 -3.02
C LEU A 81 -6.27 7.43 -1.63
N ALA A 82 -5.01 7.70 -1.27
CA ALA A 82 -4.65 8.36 -0.02
C ALA A 82 -5.26 9.77 0.08
N PHE A 83 -5.21 10.54 -1.02
CA PHE A 83 -5.82 11.86 -1.09
C PHE A 83 -7.35 11.80 -0.92
N ILE A 84 -8.03 10.91 -1.63
CA ILE A 84 -9.48 10.71 -1.53
C ILE A 84 -9.88 10.32 -0.10
N LEU A 85 -9.17 9.37 0.51
CA LEU A 85 -9.43 8.94 1.88
C LEU A 85 -9.28 10.10 2.87
N ALA A 86 -8.22 10.89 2.75
CA ALA A 86 -8.01 12.06 3.59
C ALA A 86 -9.11 13.12 3.41
N MET A 87 -9.50 13.40 2.16
CA MET A 87 -10.54 14.38 1.85
C MET A 87 -11.92 13.95 2.35
N LEU A 88 -12.31 12.68 2.12
CA LEU A 88 -13.56 12.12 2.62
C LEU A 88 -13.61 12.15 4.15
N TYR A 89 -12.50 11.77 4.80
CA TYR A 89 -12.41 11.81 6.25
C TYR A 89 -12.56 13.22 6.80
N PHE A 90 -11.89 14.20 6.18
CA PHE A 90 -11.99 15.60 6.57
C PHE A 90 -13.43 16.13 6.45
N GLN A 91 -14.16 15.76 5.40
CA GLN A 91 -15.55 16.19 5.21
C GLN A 91 -16.53 15.55 6.22
N ILE A 92 -16.31 14.28 6.58
CA ILE A 92 -17.22 13.53 7.45
C ILE A 92 -16.97 13.84 8.93
N GLN A 93 -15.70 13.80 9.37
CA GLN A 93 -15.34 13.89 10.78
C GLN A 93 -14.91 15.30 11.21
N GLN A 94 -14.64 16.20 10.25
CA GLN A 94 -14.23 17.58 10.50
C GLN A 94 -13.16 17.69 11.59
N PRO A 95 -12.02 16.97 11.46
CA PRO A 95 -10.98 16.98 12.46
C PRO A 95 -10.46 18.41 12.66
N THR A 96 -10.34 18.82 13.93
CA THR A 96 -9.85 20.16 14.28
C THR A 96 -8.35 20.30 14.12
N GLU A 97 -7.63 19.18 14.12
CA GLU A 97 -6.16 19.14 14.01
C GLU A 97 -5.70 18.37 12.78
N ASN A 98 -4.65 18.85 12.12
CA ASN A 98 -4.07 18.20 10.92
C ASN A 98 -3.37 16.86 11.22
N VAL A 99 -3.21 16.48 12.48
CA VAL A 99 -2.55 15.23 12.91
C VAL A 99 -3.30 13.97 12.46
N PHE A 100 -4.58 14.11 12.05
CA PHE A 100 -5.38 13.00 11.54
C PHE A 100 -4.78 12.32 10.29
N VAL A 101 -3.94 13.03 9.53
CA VAL A 101 -3.29 12.49 8.32
C VAL A 101 -2.13 11.55 8.68
N VAL A 102 -1.56 11.64 9.88
CA VAL A 102 -0.34 10.89 10.26
C VAL A 102 -0.57 9.38 10.22
N PRO A 103 -1.63 8.80 10.81
CA PRO A 103 -1.92 7.36 10.70
C PRO A 103 -2.05 6.89 9.24
N LEU A 104 -2.70 7.68 8.38
CA LEU A 104 -2.82 7.40 6.95
C LEU A 104 -1.45 7.39 6.27
N PHE A 105 -0.60 8.37 6.57
CA PHE A 105 0.72 8.50 5.96
C PHE A 105 1.67 7.36 6.36
N VAL A 106 1.64 6.93 7.62
CA VAL A 106 2.44 5.78 8.11
C VAL A 106 2.09 4.51 7.34
N VAL A 107 0.79 4.24 7.17
CA VAL A 107 0.30 3.08 6.43
C VAL A 107 0.67 3.18 4.96
N TYR A 108 0.46 4.35 4.34
CA TYR A 108 0.85 4.63 2.96
C TYR A 108 2.33 4.36 2.70
N LEU A 109 3.22 4.90 3.54
CA LEU A 109 4.66 4.69 3.40
C LEU A 109 5.05 3.23 3.58
N GLY A 110 4.50 2.55 4.59
CA GLY A 110 4.78 1.14 4.83
C GLY A 110 4.44 0.25 3.62
N PHE A 111 3.25 0.45 3.04
CA PHE A 111 2.84 -0.27 1.83
C PHE A 111 3.60 0.17 0.58
N THR A 112 4.04 1.43 0.50
CA THR A 112 4.84 1.93 -0.63
C THR A 112 6.21 1.26 -0.69
N ILE A 113 6.89 1.14 0.45
CA ILE A 113 8.19 0.44 0.55
C ILE A 113 8.03 -1.01 0.12
N TYR A 114 7.02 -1.71 0.67
CA TYR A 114 6.76 -3.10 0.34
C TYR A 114 6.40 -3.30 -1.13
N GLU A 115 5.54 -2.46 -1.69
CA GLU A 115 5.14 -2.61 -3.09
C GLU A 115 6.29 -2.30 -4.04
N THR A 116 7.14 -1.33 -3.72
CA THR A 116 8.34 -1.04 -4.52
C THR A 116 9.23 -2.29 -4.55
N TYR A 117 9.44 -2.93 -3.39
CA TYR A 117 10.16 -4.21 -3.32
C TYR A 117 9.47 -5.32 -4.14
N LEU A 118 8.14 -5.42 -4.05
CA LEU A 118 7.35 -6.42 -4.78
C LEU A 118 7.50 -6.25 -6.30
N LEU A 119 7.32 -5.03 -6.81
CA LEU A 119 7.43 -4.71 -8.22
C LEU A 119 8.86 -4.93 -8.73
N MET A 120 9.88 -4.53 -7.98
CA MET A 120 11.28 -4.84 -8.32
C MET A 120 11.55 -6.34 -8.40
N LYS A 121 10.90 -7.15 -7.55
CA LYS A 121 11.03 -8.61 -7.58
C LYS A 121 10.27 -9.24 -8.75
N LEU A 122 9.15 -8.66 -9.17
CA LEU A 122 8.37 -9.09 -10.34
C LEU A 122 9.02 -8.68 -11.66
N SER A 123 9.78 -7.59 -11.70
CA SER A 123 10.45 -7.09 -12.90
C SER A 123 11.71 -7.87 -13.28
N ARG A 124 12.28 -8.66 -12.35
CA ARG A 124 13.48 -9.46 -12.62
C ARG A 124 13.16 -10.62 -13.57
N PRO A 125 13.80 -10.70 -14.75
CA PRO A 125 13.66 -11.85 -15.63
C PRO A 125 14.15 -13.10 -14.90
N THR A 126 13.41 -14.20 -15.03
CA THR A 126 13.78 -15.49 -14.43
C THR A 126 14.74 -16.18 -15.38
N GLY A 127 16.04 -15.88 -15.30
CA GLY A 127 17.10 -16.52 -16.09
C GLY A 127 18.48 -15.89 -15.79
N PRO A 128 19.58 -16.66 -15.82
CA PRO A 128 20.92 -16.10 -15.65
C PRO A 128 21.16 -15.09 -16.78
N GLY A 129 21.86 -14.00 -16.46
CA GLY A 129 22.22 -12.98 -17.45
C GLY A 129 22.79 -13.64 -18.71
N LEU A 130 22.19 -13.30 -19.85
CA LEU A 130 22.87 -13.36 -21.13
C LEU A 130 24.11 -12.45 -21.07
#